data_AF-A0A9D5B2Y7-F1
#
_entry.id   AF-A0A9D5B2Y7-F1
#
_cell.length_a   1.000
_cell.length_b   1.000
_cell.length_c   1.000
_cell.angle_alpha   90.00
_cell.angle_beta   90.00
_cell.angle_gamma   90.00
#
_symmetry.space_group_name_H-M   'P 1'
#
loop_
_entity.id
_entity.type
_entity.pdbx_description
1 polymer ?
#
loop_
_entity_poly.entity_id
_entity_poly.type
_entity_poly.pdbx_seq_one_letter_code
_entity_poly.pdbx_strand_id
1 'polypeptide(L)'
;MKRKKLDAVITPFSSFSSILAIGGYPGVIVPAGYEKGMPFGIYFGGLKGLEPKLIEIAYSFEQAALPKLDDYYMKCSGQRKQGIQNLHGRYRMSLVE
;
A
#
# COMPACT_ATOMS: atom_id res chain seq x y z
N MET A 1 9.56 4.15 19.10
CA MET A 1 8.74 5.27 18.61
C MET A 1 8.83 6.51 19.49
N LYS A 2 8.37 6.52 20.76
CA LYS A 2 8.44 7.72 21.63
C LYS A 2 9.84 8.34 21.80
N ARG A 3 10.85 7.54 22.17
CA ARG A 3 12.25 8.03 22.35
C ARG A 3 12.85 8.68 21.11
N LYS A 4 12.47 8.20 19.92
CA LYS A 4 12.96 8.68 18.63
C LYS A 4 11.99 9.62 17.93
N LYS A 5 10.87 9.98 18.58
CA LYS A 5 9.79 10.81 18.03
C LYS A 5 9.35 10.36 16.62
N LEU A 6 9.09 9.06 16.47
CA LEU A 6 8.64 8.46 15.21
C LEU A 6 7.12 8.27 15.22
N ASP A 7 6.47 8.59 14.10
CA ASP A 7 5.03 8.43 13.91
C ASP A 7 4.63 7.02 13.47
N ALA A 8 5.47 6.35 12.69
CA ALA A 8 5.27 4.98 12.22
C ALA A 8 6.59 4.20 12.12
N VAL A 9 6.49 2.88 12.11
CA VAL A 9 7.55 1.94 11.72
C VAL A 9 7.14 1.29 10.41
N ILE A 10 8.12 1.06 9.54
CA ILE A 10 7.89 0.49 8.21
C ILE A 10 8.72 -0.78 8.06
N THR A 11 8.09 -1.87 7.63
CA THR A 11 8.78 -3.14 7.35
C THR A 11 8.30 -3.74 6.03
N PRO A 12 9.16 -4.47 5.30
CA PRO A 12 8.71 -5.24 4.14
C PRO A 12 7.82 -6.41 4.60
N PHE A 13 6.83 -6.76 3.77
CA PHE A 13 5.91 -7.87 4.02
C PHE A 13 5.27 -7.80 5.42
N SER A 14 4.95 -8.95 6.03
CA SER A 14 4.28 -9.05 7.32
C SER A 14 5.24 -9.20 8.51
N SER A 15 6.54 -8.87 8.35
CA SER A 15 7.59 -9.19 9.32
C SER A 15 7.35 -8.63 10.74
N PHE A 16 6.53 -7.60 10.91
CA PHE A 16 6.21 -6.99 12.21
C PHE A 16 4.81 -7.30 12.75
N SER A 17 4.01 -8.09 12.03
CA SER A 17 2.58 -8.29 12.36
C SER A 17 2.37 -8.93 13.74
N SER A 18 3.17 -9.94 14.10
CA SER A 18 3.08 -10.65 15.37
C SER A 18 3.41 -9.75 16.57
N ILE A 19 4.45 -8.92 16.43
CA ILE A 19 4.89 -7.99 17.47
C ILE A 19 3.81 -6.94 17.75
N LEU A 20 3.21 -6.39 16.69
CA LEU A 20 2.13 -5.41 16.85
C LEU A 20 0.86 -6.06 17.41
N ALA A 21 0.50 -7.27 16.93
CA ALA A 21 -0.67 -8.00 17.40
C ALA A 21 -0.58 -8.32 18.90
N ILE A 22 0.55 -8.85 19.37
CA ILE A 22 0.78 -9.14 20.80
C ILE A 22 0.69 -7.86 21.63
N GLY A 23 1.21 -6.73 21.12
CA GLY A 23 1.14 -5.44 21.81
C GLY A 23 -0.21 -4.73 21.73
N GLY A 24 -1.13 -5.21 20.90
CA GLY A 24 -2.39 -4.53 20.57
C GLY A 24 -2.17 -3.20 19.85
N TYR A 25 -1.14 -3.11 18.99
CA TYR A 25 -0.80 -1.92 18.22
C TYR A 25 -1.40 -1.98 16.82
N PRO A 26 -1.81 -0.84 16.25
CA PRO A 26 -2.37 -0.80 14.91
C PRO A 26 -1.29 -1.03 13.85
N GLY A 27 -1.68 -1.70 12.77
CA GLY A 27 -0.84 -1.90 11.60
C GLY A 27 -1.65 -2.05 10.32
N VAL A 28 -1.11 -1.58 9.19
CA VAL A 28 -1.75 -1.64 7.87
C VAL A 28 -0.71 -2.02 6.82
N ILE A 29 -1.10 -2.87 5.86
CA ILE A 29 -0.26 -3.26 4.73
C ILE A 29 -0.78 -2.57 3.49
N VAL A 30 0.11 -1.89 2.76
CA VAL A 30 -0.21 -1.29 1.46
C VAL A 30 0.60 -1.97 0.38
N PRO A 31 -0.01 -2.33 -0.77
CA PRO A 31 0.73 -2.86 -1.92
C PRO A 31 1.85 -1.90 -2.36
N ALA A 32 3.06 -2.43 -2.55
CA ALA A 32 4.24 -1.64 -2.86
C ALA A 32 4.89 -2.02 -4.20
N GLY A 33 4.64 -3.23 -4.69
CA GLY A 33 5.12 -3.64 -6.00
C GLY A 33 5.01 -5.14 -6.24
N TYR A 34 5.78 -5.58 -7.23
CA TYR A 34 5.91 -6.98 -7.60
C TYR A 34 7.39 -7.36 -7.66
N GLU A 35 7.71 -8.52 -7.12
CA GLU A 35 9.02 -9.13 -7.25
C GLU A 35 8.85 -10.53 -7.84
N LYS A 36 9.51 -10.81 -8.97
CA LYS A 36 9.42 -12.10 -9.69
C LYS A 36 7.97 -12.54 -9.97
N GLY A 37 7.08 -11.59 -10.22
CA GLY A 37 5.64 -11.84 -10.47
C GLY A 37 4.79 -12.02 -9.21
N MET A 38 5.38 -11.97 -8.02
CA MET A 38 4.67 -12.03 -6.74
C MET A 38 4.44 -10.62 -6.20
N PRO A 39 3.20 -10.23 -5.81
CA PRO A 39 2.98 -8.94 -5.18
C PRO A 39 3.63 -8.91 -3.79
N PHE A 40 4.20 -7.76 -3.43
CA PHE A 40 4.63 -7.49 -2.07
C PHE A 40 4.08 -6.16 -1.57
N GLY A 41 3.87 -6.10 -0.27
CA GLY A 41 3.40 -4.92 0.43
C GLY A 41 4.43 -4.38 1.40
N ILE A 42 4.26 -3.11 1.74
CA ILE A 42 4.95 -2.46 2.84
C ILE A 42 3.98 -2.38 4.01
N TYR A 43 4.46 -2.77 5.19
CA TYR A 43 3.70 -2.79 6.43
C TYR A 43 4.03 -1.56 7.27
N PHE A 44 3.01 -0.79 7.60
CA PHE A 44 3.08 0.39 8.46
C PHE A 44 2.55 0.04 9.83
N GLY A 45 3.35 0.25 10.88
CA GLY A 45 3.00 0.02 12.28
C GLY A 45 2.96 1.30 13.10
N GLY A 46 1.93 1.47 13.91
CA GLY A 46 1.72 2.65 14.75
C GLY A 46 1.72 2.35 16.26
N LEU A 47 1.67 3.40 17.08
CA LEU A 47 1.29 3.28 18.49
C LEU A 47 -0.24 3.29 18.63
N LYS A 48 -0.75 2.82 19.77
CA LYS A 48 -2.18 2.91 20.11
C LYS A 48 -2.67 4.36 20.03
N GLY A 49 -3.82 4.58 19.39
CA GLY A 49 -4.41 5.91 19.22
C GLY A 49 -3.87 6.70 18.02
N LEU A 50 -2.93 6.13 17.24
CA LEU A 50 -2.42 6.74 16.01
C LEU A 50 -3.08 6.19 14.75
N GLU A 51 -4.20 5.49 14.85
CA GLU A 51 -4.91 4.90 13.70
C GLU A 51 -5.23 5.94 12.61
N PRO A 52 -5.75 7.16 12.91
CA PRO A 52 -6.01 8.15 11.87
C PRO A 52 -4.73 8.61 11.15
N LYS A 53 -3.65 8.80 11.91
CA LYS A 53 -2.34 9.21 11.38
C LYS A 53 -1.73 8.10 10.52
N LEU A 54 -1.87 6.85 10.94
CA LEU A 54 -1.39 5.68 10.23
C LEU A 54 -2.12 5.50 8.89
N ILE A 55 -3.44 5.75 8.86
CA ILE A 55 -4.23 5.73 7.63
C ILE A 55 -3.81 6.87 6.69
N GLU A 56 -3.57 8.09 7.21
CA GLU A 56 -3.06 9.22 6.41
C GLU A 56 -1.73 8.88 5.71
N ILE A 57 -0.80 8.28 6.46
CA ILE A 57 0.51 7.84 5.93
C ILE A 57 0.33 6.74 4.88
N ALA A 58 -0.48 5.72 5.18
CA ALA A 58 -0.72 4.60 4.28
C ALA A 58 -1.39 5.05 2.98
N TYR A 59 -2.38 5.94 3.07
CA TYR A 59 -3.06 6.52 1.92
C TYR A 59 -2.12 7.37 1.07
N SER A 60 -1.30 8.21 1.70
CA SER A 60 -0.30 9.02 0.98
C SER A 60 0.70 8.13 0.22
N PHE A 61 1.10 7.01 0.82
CA PHE A 61 1.94 6.02 0.16
C PHE A 61 1.23 5.35 -1.02
N GLU A 62 -0.02 4.89 -0.83
CA GLU A 62 -0.84 4.30 -1.88
C GLU A 62 -0.94 5.25 -3.08
N GLN A 63 -1.35 6.50 -2.85
CA GLN A 63 -1.51 7.51 -3.91
C GLN A 63 -0.21 7.75 -4.70
N ALA A 64 0.96 7.67 -4.05
CA ALA A 64 2.25 7.79 -4.70
C ALA A 64 2.70 6.51 -5.45
N ALA A 65 2.21 5.35 -5.03
CA ALA A 65 2.56 4.04 -5.58
C ALA A 65 1.63 3.60 -6.73
N LEU A 66 0.35 4.00 -6.70
CA LEU A 66 -0.69 3.58 -7.65
C LEU A 66 -0.27 3.67 -9.13
N PRO A 67 0.29 4.79 -9.65
CA PRO A 67 0.66 4.87 -11.07
C PRO A 67 1.70 3.82 -11.49
N LYS A 68 2.63 3.50 -10.58
CA LYS A 68 3.70 2.51 -10.84
C LYS A 68 3.17 1.09 -10.73
N LEU A 69 2.23 0.87 -9.82
CA LEU A 69 1.57 -0.42 -9.66
C LEU A 69 0.75 -0.74 -10.91
N ASP A 70 -0.07 0.20 -11.39
CA ASP A 70 -0.95 -0.01 -12.56
C ASP A 70 -0.17 -0.40 -13.82
N ASP A 71 0.96 0.24 -14.09
CA ASP A 71 1.86 -0.14 -15.19
C ASP A 71 2.37 -1.57 -15.03
N TYR A 72 2.66 -1.99 -13.80
CA TYR A 72 3.18 -3.33 -13.51
C TYR A 72 2.09 -4.41 -13.54
N TYR A 73 0.88 -4.14 -13.03
CA TYR A 73 -0.27 -5.04 -13.12
C TYR A 73 -0.56 -5.40 -14.59
N MET A 74 -0.58 -4.39 -15.47
CA MET A 74 -0.84 -4.60 -16.90
C MET A 74 0.27 -5.39 -17.59
N LYS A 75 1.53 -5.19 -17.18
CA LYS A 75 2.68 -5.95 -17.71
C LYS A 75 2.68 -7.40 -17.25
N CYS A 76 2.32 -7.66 -15.99
CA CYS A 76 2.26 -9.01 -15.43
C CYS A 76 1.04 -9.82 -15.92
N SER A 77 -0.11 -9.17 -16.17
CA SER A 77 -1.32 -9.84 -16.67
C SER A 77 -1.30 -10.10 -18.18
N GLY A 78 -0.30 -9.58 -18.91
CA GLY A 78 -0.25 -9.68 -20.37
C GLY A 78 -1.36 -8.88 -21.08
N GLN A 79 -2.07 -8.00 -20.37
CA GLN A 79 -3.17 -7.22 -20.91
C GLN A 79 -2.62 -5.93 -21.56
N ARG A 80 -2.94 -5.69 -22.84
CA ARG A 80 -2.62 -4.40 -23.50
C ARG A 80 -3.54 -3.32 -22.95
N LYS A 81 -2.97 -2.18 -22.54
CA LYS A 81 -3.71 -0.93 -22.34
C LYS A 81 -4.39 -0.55 -23.67
N GLN A 82 -5.67 -0.90 -23.84
CA GLN A 82 -6.47 -0.27 -24.89
C GLN A 82 -6.74 1.17 -24.44
N GLY A 83 -6.32 2.13 -25.25
CA GLY A 83 -6.45 3.55 -24.97
C GLY A 83 -7.92 3.95 -24.88
N ILE A 84 -8.41 4.19 -23.67
CA ILE A 84 -9.64 4.96 -23.48
C ILE A 84 -9.21 6.42 -23.47
N GLN A 85 -9.36 7.07 -24.63
CA GLN A 85 -9.24 8.51 -24.74
C GLN A 85 -10.53 9.11 -24.17
N ASN A 86 -10.36 9.99 -23.17
CA ASN A 86 -11.36 10.90 -22.59
C ASN A 86 -12.51 10.27 -21.81
N LEU A 87 -12.49 10.46 -20.48
CA LEU A 87 -13.62 10.94 -19.69
C LEU A 87 -13.06 11.51 -18.37
N HIS A 88 -13.55 12.69 -18.00
CA HIS A 88 -13.07 13.51 -16.90
C HIS A 88 -12.92 12.74 -15.56
N GLY A 89 -11.69 12.74 -15.03
CA GLY A 89 -11.43 12.85 -13.59
C GLY A 89 -12.11 11.85 -12.67
N ARG A 90 -11.96 10.53 -12.91
CA ARG A 90 -12.15 9.49 -11.88
C ARG A 90 -11.61 8.15 -12.36
N TYR A 91 -10.40 7.78 -11.94
CA TYR A 91 -9.92 6.42 -12.12
C TYR A 91 -10.65 5.52 -11.11
N ARG A 92 -11.63 4.75 -11.60
CA ARG A 92 -12.14 3.55 -10.93
C ARG A 92 -11.60 2.38 -11.75
N MET A 93 -10.73 1.57 -11.16
CA MET A 93 -10.25 0.35 -11.76
C MET A 93 -11.46 -0.58 -11.96
N SER A 94 -11.98 -0.63 -13.19
CA SER A 94 -12.98 -1.61 -13.58
C SER A 94 -12.27 -2.96 -13.64
N LEU A 95 -12.55 -3.84 -12.69
CA LEU A 95 -12.37 -5.27 -12.92
C LEU A 95 -13.25 -5.63 -14.12
N VAL A 96 -12.61 -5.97 -15.25
CA VAL A 96 -13.25 -6.66 -16.36
C VAL A 96 -13.21 -8.16 -16.01
N GLU A 97 -14.32 -8.86 -16.28
CA GLU A 97 -14.46 -10.33 -16.14
C GLU A 97 -13.29 -11.12 -16.75
#